data_AF-A0A0F8VYH9-F1
#
_entry.id   AF-A0A0F8VYH9-F1
#
_cell.length_a   1.000
_cell.length_b   1.000
_cell.length_c   1.000
_cell.angle_alpha   90.00
_cell.angle_beta   90.00
_cell.angle_gamma   90.00
#
_symmetry.space_group_name_H-M   'P 1'
#
loop_
_entity.id
_entity.type
_entity.pdbx_description
1 polymer ?
#
loop_
_entity_poly.entity_id
_entity_poly.type
_entity_poly.pdbx_seq_one_letter_code
_entity_poly.pdbx_strand_id
1 'polypeptide(L)'
;YRSFKERYNRETVIVLAGCMAQERGQDLARYFPEIDVVSGTCHIMDIPGFAEERSGSKGPVIALDKNDYRFSGYRGKRAEGYKAWVNIITGCSNYCSYCVVPYLRGAEKSKSSSEIITEINELADRGVVEINLLGQNVNSYGKDNNDISFIELLEKINDIEGIKWIRFITSHPKDFNEEIVKRISTLKKVCKHFHLPVQSGSDRILKLMNRKYTVEHYMDIIGAIRTYIPGASIGTDIIVGFPSESEEDYDQTLDLVMSVLFDDAFTYIYSERQFEKARDIPEKIPPEISKKRIETLIMLQRRISYEKNTEEIGTEKTALTIGESKKDPSEMLCKTET
;
A
#
# COMPACT_ATOMS: atom_id res chain seq x y z
N TYR A 1 2.35 -17.90 25.36
CA TYR A 1 2.21 -16.56 25.96
C TYR A 1 2.15 -16.60 27.49
N ARG A 2 1.46 -17.57 28.10
CA ARG A 2 1.55 -17.84 29.56
C ARG A 2 2.99 -17.90 30.12
N SER A 3 3.89 -18.65 29.49
CA SER A 3 5.32 -18.71 29.88
C SER A 3 6.07 -17.39 29.74
N PHE A 4 5.59 -16.45 28.90
CA PHE A 4 6.19 -15.12 28.73
C PHE A 4 5.82 -14.21 29.90
N LYS A 5 4.55 -14.19 30.32
CA LYS A 5 4.10 -13.46 31.52
C LYS A 5 4.70 -14.02 32.81
N GLU A 6 4.90 -15.34 32.86
CA GLU A 6 5.60 -16.00 33.98
C GLU A 6 7.10 -15.63 34.03
N ARG A 7 7.73 -15.41 32.88
CA ARG A 7 9.16 -15.08 32.76
C ARG A 7 9.50 -13.60 32.95
N TYR A 8 8.62 -12.69 32.55
CA TYR A 8 8.87 -11.24 32.53
C TYR A 8 8.02 -10.44 33.53
N ASN A 9 7.60 -11.08 34.62
CA ASN A 9 6.79 -10.50 35.70
C ASN A 9 5.31 -10.27 35.32
N ARG A 10 4.40 -10.44 36.29
CA ARG A 10 2.94 -10.38 36.10
C ARG A 10 2.39 -9.00 35.71
N GLU A 11 3.24 -7.97 35.68
CA GLU A 11 2.91 -6.59 35.29
C GLU A 11 2.98 -6.35 33.77
N THR A 12 3.46 -7.32 32.98
CA THR A 12 3.53 -7.18 31.52
C THR A 12 2.14 -7.22 30.89
N VAL A 13 1.74 -6.13 30.22
CA VAL A 13 0.50 -6.04 29.43
C VAL A 13 0.73 -6.54 28.01
N ILE A 14 -0.05 -7.54 27.58
CA ILE A 14 -0.02 -8.05 26.19
C ILE A 14 -1.11 -7.37 25.36
N VAL A 15 -0.69 -6.62 24.35
CA VAL A 15 -1.57 -5.87 23.45
C VAL A 15 -1.62 -6.54 22.08
N LEU A 16 -2.83 -6.85 21.60
CA LEU A 16 -3.11 -7.20 20.21
C LEU A 16 -3.66 -5.95 19.50
N ALA A 17 -2.94 -5.44 18.50
CA ALA A 17 -3.33 -4.19 17.82
C ALA A 17 -3.34 -4.31 16.28
N GLY A 18 -4.09 -3.42 15.62
CA GLY A 18 -4.10 -3.26 14.17
C GLY A 18 -5.21 -4.02 13.44
N CYS A 19 -5.05 -4.29 12.14
CA CYS A 19 -6.14 -4.86 11.32
C CYS A 19 -6.60 -6.24 11.81
N MET A 20 -5.69 -7.10 12.30
CA MET A 20 -6.06 -8.41 12.83
C MET A 20 -6.85 -8.29 14.14
N ALA A 21 -6.49 -7.34 15.02
CA ALA A 21 -7.31 -7.01 16.19
C ALA A 21 -8.70 -6.52 15.75
N GLN A 22 -8.76 -5.67 14.74
CA GLN A 22 -10.01 -5.13 14.22
C GLN A 22 -10.96 -6.20 13.68
N GLU A 23 -10.42 -7.19 12.97
CA GLU A 23 -11.20 -8.26 12.33
C GLU A 23 -11.54 -9.40 13.29
N ARG A 24 -10.56 -9.89 14.06
CA ARG A 24 -10.64 -11.13 14.84
C ARG A 24 -10.32 -10.97 16.31
N GLY A 25 -10.04 -9.76 16.78
CA GLY A 25 -9.50 -9.51 18.10
C GLY A 25 -10.41 -9.97 19.24
N GLN A 26 -11.73 -9.85 19.09
CA GLN A 26 -12.68 -10.32 20.09
C GLN A 26 -12.63 -11.84 20.27
N ASP A 27 -12.57 -12.60 19.18
CA ASP A 27 -12.46 -14.05 19.24
C ASP A 27 -11.08 -14.48 19.73
N LEU A 28 -10.01 -13.82 19.26
CA LEU A 28 -8.66 -14.10 19.73
C LEU A 28 -8.50 -13.86 21.23
N ALA A 29 -9.11 -12.81 21.79
CA ALA A 29 -9.10 -12.58 23.24
C ALA A 29 -9.86 -13.64 24.03
N ARG A 30 -10.86 -14.31 23.43
CA ARG A 30 -11.54 -15.47 24.04
C ARG A 30 -10.66 -16.73 24.00
N TYR A 31 -9.97 -16.97 22.89
CA TYR A 31 -9.09 -18.14 22.73
C TYR A 31 -7.75 -18.02 23.47
N PHE A 32 -7.26 -16.80 23.63
CA PHE A 32 -5.98 -16.49 24.29
C PHE A 32 -6.22 -15.53 25.46
N PRO A 33 -6.59 -16.04 26.66
CA PRO A 33 -6.87 -15.22 27.84
C PRO A 33 -5.68 -14.39 28.33
N GLU A 34 -4.47 -14.65 27.83
CA GLU A 34 -3.29 -13.83 28.13
C GLU A 34 -3.30 -12.48 27.43
N ILE A 35 -4.12 -12.28 26.40
CA ILE A 35 -4.30 -10.98 25.75
C ILE A 35 -5.03 -10.06 26.72
N ASP A 36 -4.42 -8.92 27.01
CA ASP A 36 -4.95 -7.94 27.95
C ASP A 36 -5.68 -6.80 27.26
N VAL A 37 -5.18 -6.38 26.10
CA VAL A 37 -5.77 -5.27 25.34
C VAL A 37 -5.92 -5.70 23.90
N VAL A 38 -7.09 -5.43 23.33
CA VAL A 38 -7.37 -5.52 21.91
C VAL A 38 -7.64 -4.11 21.40
N SER A 39 -6.73 -3.58 20.59
CA SER A 39 -6.83 -2.24 20.01
C SER A 39 -7.06 -2.32 18.50
N GLY A 40 -8.23 -1.88 18.07
CA GLY A 40 -8.58 -1.69 16.66
C GLY A 40 -7.68 -0.66 15.97
N THR A 41 -7.88 -0.48 14.66
CA THR A 41 -7.02 0.38 13.84
C THR A 41 -7.13 1.87 14.17
N CYS A 42 -8.24 2.31 14.78
CA CYS A 42 -8.47 3.71 15.17
C CYS A 42 -7.89 4.10 16.53
N HIS A 43 -7.58 3.11 17.38
CA HIS A 43 -7.21 3.37 18.79
C HIS A 43 -5.74 3.08 19.10
N ILE A 44 -4.87 3.02 18.10
CA ILE A 44 -3.44 2.76 18.31
C ILE A 44 -2.82 3.79 19.27
N MET A 45 -3.29 5.05 19.22
CA MET A 45 -2.81 6.11 20.11
C MET A 45 -3.35 6.02 21.54
N ASP A 46 -4.40 5.23 21.77
CA ASP A 46 -5.06 5.04 23.08
C ASP A 46 -4.51 3.83 23.85
N ILE A 47 -3.63 3.04 23.22
CA ILE A 47 -3.01 1.84 23.81
C ILE A 47 -2.40 2.12 25.21
N PRO A 48 -1.66 3.22 25.46
CA PRO A 48 -1.15 3.51 26.80
C PRO A 48 -2.28 3.62 27.84
N GLY A 49 -3.38 4.30 27.50
CA GLY A 49 -4.54 4.41 28.39
C GLY A 49 -5.25 3.08 28.62
N PHE A 50 -5.41 2.25 27.57
CA PHE A 50 -5.97 0.90 27.72
C PHE A 50 -5.10 -0.02 28.58
N ALA A 51 -3.77 0.15 28.53
CA ALA A 51 -2.84 -0.60 29.36
C ALA A 51 -2.99 -0.22 30.84
N GLU A 52 -3.21 1.06 31.15
CA GLU A 52 -3.52 1.52 32.52
C GLU A 52 -4.89 1.03 33.00
N GLU A 53 -5.93 1.13 32.16
CA GLU A 53 -7.28 0.65 32.47
C GLU A 53 -7.29 -0.85 32.79
N ARG A 54 -6.52 -1.63 32.03
CA ARG A 54 -6.39 -3.07 32.23
C ARG A 54 -5.93 -3.43 33.65
N SER A 55 -5.04 -2.65 34.25
CA SER A 55 -4.54 -2.92 35.61
C SER A 55 -5.65 -2.89 36.66
N GLY A 56 -6.76 -2.20 36.39
CA GLY A 56 -7.95 -2.17 37.25
C GLY A 56 -9.08 -3.13 36.85
N SER A 57 -8.98 -3.81 35.71
CA SER A 57 -10.06 -4.63 35.16
C SER A 57 -9.89 -6.14 35.42
N LYS A 58 -11.00 -6.89 35.45
CA LYS A 58 -11.00 -8.37 35.57
C LYS A 58 -10.84 -9.09 34.22
N GLY A 59 -10.94 -8.39 33.10
CA GLY A 59 -10.93 -8.95 31.74
C GLY A 59 -10.23 -8.03 30.73
N PRO A 60 -10.06 -8.48 29.47
CA PRO A 60 -9.37 -7.69 28.47
C PRO A 60 -10.11 -6.40 28.14
N VAL A 61 -9.37 -5.32 27.92
CA VAL A 61 -9.90 -4.07 27.36
C VAL A 61 -9.99 -4.24 25.85
N ILE A 62 -11.19 -4.06 25.28
CA ILE A 62 -11.44 -4.27 23.84
C ILE A 62 -12.01 -2.99 23.25
N ALA A 63 -11.22 -2.32 22.42
CA ALA A 63 -11.60 -1.09 21.72
C ALA A 63 -11.55 -1.34 20.20
N LEU A 64 -12.71 -1.52 19.58
CA LEU A 64 -12.85 -1.90 18.17
C LEU A 64 -13.75 -0.95 17.38
N ASP A 65 -14.22 0.16 17.98
CA ASP A 65 -14.95 1.14 17.20
C ASP A 65 -14.01 1.86 16.22
N LYS A 66 -14.63 2.50 15.22
CA LYS A 66 -13.90 3.12 14.11
C LYS A 66 -13.99 4.64 14.16
N ASN A 67 -14.47 5.19 15.26
CA ASN A 67 -14.56 6.62 15.44
C ASN A 67 -13.16 7.18 15.76
N ASP A 68 -12.99 8.48 15.57
CA ASP A 68 -11.87 9.22 16.18
C ASP A 68 -10.44 8.74 15.83
N TYR A 69 -10.24 8.18 14.63
CA TYR A 69 -8.88 7.97 14.12
C TYR A 69 -8.09 9.27 14.19
N ARG A 70 -6.93 9.23 14.84
CA ARG A 70 -5.98 10.33 14.94
C ARG A 70 -4.67 9.95 14.28
N PHE A 71 -4.16 10.85 13.44
CA PHE A 71 -2.80 10.71 12.93
C PHE A 71 -1.81 10.86 14.09
N SER A 72 -0.86 9.92 14.16
CA SER A 72 0.16 9.96 15.19
C SER A 72 1.05 11.19 14.98
N GLY A 73 1.05 12.09 15.96
CA GLY A 73 1.99 13.20 16.08
C GLY A 73 3.40 12.76 16.47
N TYR A 74 3.66 11.46 16.68
CA TYR A 74 4.99 10.94 16.97
C TYR A 74 5.87 11.00 15.73
N ARG A 75 6.82 11.94 15.70
CA ARG A 75 7.77 12.18 14.59
C ARG A 75 9.13 11.50 14.81
N GLY A 76 9.29 10.70 15.87
CA GLY A 76 10.52 9.98 16.21
C GLY A 76 10.79 8.78 15.29
N LYS A 77 12.06 8.32 15.19
CA LYS A 77 12.62 7.14 14.45
C LYS A 77 11.98 6.69 13.11
N ARG A 78 11.07 7.44 12.48
CA ARG A 78 10.50 7.14 11.15
C ARG A 78 11.53 7.27 10.03
N ALA A 79 12.61 8.00 10.30
CA ALA A 79 13.76 8.14 9.42
C ALA A 79 14.75 6.97 9.64
N GLU A 80 14.90 6.12 8.62
CA GLU A 80 16.01 5.17 8.49
C GLU A 80 17.22 5.92 7.91
N GLY A 81 17.71 6.93 8.63
CA GLY A 81 18.76 7.84 8.14
C GLY A 81 18.28 8.68 6.95
N TYR A 82 18.38 8.13 5.74
CA TYR A 82 18.15 8.83 4.47
C TYR A 82 16.69 8.80 3.98
N LYS A 83 15.85 7.88 4.49
CA LYS A 83 14.46 7.65 4.03
C LYS A 83 13.47 7.77 5.18
N ALA A 84 12.30 8.35 4.93
CA ALA A 84 11.18 8.33 5.86
C ALA A 84 9.85 7.93 5.19
N TRP A 85 8.97 7.35 6.00
CA TRP A 85 7.60 7.01 5.62
C TRP A 85 6.63 8.02 6.24
N VAL A 86 5.81 8.66 5.42
CA VAL A 86 4.86 9.70 5.83
C VAL A 86 3.45 9.26 5.49
N ASN A 87 2.64 8.96 6.51
CA ASN A 87 1.25 8.57 6.32
C ASN A 87 0.39 9.81 6.04
N ILE A 88 -0.15 9.92 4.83
CA ILE A 88 -0.92 11.10 4.39
C ILE A 88 -2.44 10.86 4.44
N ILE A 89 -2.87 9.60 4.37
CA ILE A 89 -4.28 9.22 4.33
C ILE A 89 -4.48 7.84 4.97
N THR A 90 -5.61 7.62 5.64
CA THR A 90 -6.02 6.29 6.11
C THR A 90 -7.43 5.98 5.64
N GLY A 91 -7.79 4.69 5.58
CA GLY A 91 -9.12 4.27 5.15
C GLY A 91 -9.28 4.31 3.63
N CYS A 92 -10.42 3.83 3.14
CA CYS A 92 -10.69 3.79 1.70
C CYS A 92 -12.19 3.68 1.43
N SER A 93 -12.71 4.53 0.54
CA SER A 93 -14.13 4.57 0.19
C SER A 93 -14.46 3.81 -1.11
N ASN A 94 -13.53 3.00 -1.65
CA ASN A 94 -13.73 2.30 -2.92
C ASN A 94 -14.64 1.08 -2.85
N TYR A 95 -14.66 0.37 -1.71
CA TYR A 95 -15.43 -0.88 -1.54
C TYR A 95 -15.20 -1.89 -2.67
N CYS A 96 -13.94 -2.10 -3.08
CA CYS A 96 -13.60 -3.22 -3.98
C CYS A 96 -14.08 -4.53 -3.34
N SER A 97 -14.70 -5.41 -4.12
CA SER A 97 -15.46 -6.54 -3.55
C SER A 97 -14.58 -7.57 -2.81
N TYR A 98 -13.28 -7.62 -3.13
CA TYR A 98 -12.26 -8.43 -2.47
C TYR A 98 -11.51 -7.71 -1.33
N CYS A 99 -11.89 -6.48 -0.96
CA CYS A 99 -11.07 -5.65 -0.07
C CYS A 99 -11.74 -5.43 1.29
N VAL A 100 -11.04 -5.84 2.36
CA VAL A 100 -11.49 -5.63 3.75
C VAL A 100 -11.24 -4.22 4.29
N VAL A 101 -10.42 -3.41 3.62
CA VAL A 101 -9.96 -2.10 4.12
C VAL A 101 -11.11 -1.18 4.58
N PRO A 102 -12.19 -0.98 3.81
CA PRO A 102 -13.28 -0.08 4.24
C PRO A 102 -13.95 -0.55 5.54
N TYR A 103 -14.01 -1.86 5.76
CA TYR A 103 -14.62 -2.44 6.94
C TYR A 103 -13.71 -2.34 8.17
N LEU A 104 -12.40 -2.51 7.99
CA LEU A 104 -11.44 -2.46 9.09
C LEU A 104 -11.01 -1.03 9.43
N ARG A 105 -10.69 -0.22 8.43
CA ARG A 105 -10.11 1.13 8.61
C ARG A 105 -11.11 2.27 8.45
N GLY A 106 -12.32 1.99 7.98
CA GLY A 106 -13.36 3.00 7.75
C GLY A 106 -13.20 3.78 6.45
N ALA A 107 -14.00 4.84 6.33
CA ALA A 107 -13.92 5.80 5.24
C ALA A 107 -12.56 6.51 5.21
N GLU A 108 -12.20 7.03 4.05
CA GLU A 108 -10.95 7.78 3.91
C GLU A 108 -10.92 9.03 4.79
N LYS A 109 -9.78 9.25 5.44
CA LYS A 109 -9.47 10.42 6.25
C LYS A 109 -8.08 10.91 5.87
N SER A 110 -7.97 12.14 5.40
CA SER A 110 -6.71 12.77 5.00
C SER A 110 -6.10 13.54 6.16
N LYS A 111 -4.77 13.45 6.29
CA LYS A 111 -4.00 14.30 7.21
C LYS A 111 -3.91 15.72 6.61
N SER A 112 -3.92 16.76 7.43
CA SER A 112 -3.81 18.13 6.92
C SER A 112 -2.52 18.32 6.12
N SER A 113 -2.62 19.00 4.98
CA SER A 113 -1.47 19.30 4.12
C SER A 113 -0.42 20.10 4.88
N SER A 114 -0.84 21.06 5.70
CA SER A 114 0.05 21.87 6.55
C SER A 114 0.89 21.02 7.52
N GLU A 115 0.27 20.02 8.15
CA GLU A 115 0.97 19.09 9.05
C GLU A 115 1.92 18.16 8.29
N ILE A 116 1.54 17.70 7.09
CA ILE A 116 2.40 16.87 6.23
C ILE A 116 3.63 17.67 5.80
N ILE A 117 3.43 18.89 5.30
CA ILE A 117 4.52 19.76 4.86
C ILE A 117 5.45 20.10 6.04
N THR A 118 4.90 20.39 7.23
CA THR A 118 5.71 20.62 8.43
C THR A 118 6.52 19.38 8.80
N GLU A 119 5.90 18.18 8.80
CA GLU A 119 6.60 16.92 9.09
C GLU A 119 7.73 16.66 8.08
N ILE A 120 7.52 16.92 6.79
CA ILE A 120 8.54 16.68 5.76
C ILE A 120 9.69 17.69 5.85
N ASN A 121 9.43 18.96 6.15
CA ASN A 121 10.50 19.95 6.38
C ASN A 121 11.39 19.52 7.56
N GLU A 122 10.81 19.11 8.69
CA GLU A 122 11.59 18.62 9.83
C GLU A 122 12.38 17.35 9.54
N LEU A 123 11.87 16.48 8.66
CA LEU A 123 12.61 15.31 8.19
C LEU A 123 13.79 15.72 7.31
N ALA A 124 13.59 16.69 6.41
CA ALA A 124 14.64 17.23 5.56
C ALA A 124 15.77 17.88 6.39
N ASP A 125 15.43 18.67 7.41
CA ASP A 125 16.39 19.27 8.36
C ASP A 125 17.24 18.23 9.09
N ARG A 126 16.72 17.00 9.23
CA ARG A 126 17.41 15.86 9.84
C ARG A 126 18.22 15.04 8.83
N GLY A 127 18.32 15.49 7.58
CA GLY A 127 19.09 14.83 6.52
C GLY A 127 18.33 13.72 5.78
N VAL A 128 17.00 13.61 5.95
CA VAL A 128 16.19 12.72 5.11
C VAL A 128 16.15 13.30 3.70
N VAL A 129 16.49 12.48 2.71
CA VAL A 129 16.48 12.87 1.30
C VAL A 129 15.39 12.17 0.49
N GLU A 130 14.79 11.10 1.04
CA GLU A 130 13.69 10.37 0.40
C GLU A 130 12.46 10.29 1.30
N ILE A 131 11.30 10.66 0.75
CA ILE A 131 10.00 10.52 1.39
C ILE A 131 9.15 9.50 0.64
N ASN A 132 8.56 8.56 1.37
CA ASN A 132 7.56 7.64 0.86
C ASN A 132 6.19 8.00 1.46
N LEU A 133 5.31 8.54 0.63
CA LEU A 133 3.94 8.86 1.00
C LEU A 133 3.11 7.58 1.05
N LEU A 134 2.45 7.37 2.19
CA LEU A 134 1.69 6.17 2.48
C LEU A 134 0.20 6.45 2.64
N GLY A 135 -0.59 5.49 2.20
CA GLY A 135 -2.04 5.47 2.31
C GLY A 135 -2.61 4.13 1.85
N GLN A 136 -3.93 4.01 1.84
CA GLN A 136 -4.61 2.90 1.16
C GLN A 136 -5.05 3.28 -0.27
N ASN A 137 -5.32 4.56 -0.51
CA ASN A 137 -5.50 5.15 -1.83
C ASN A 137 -4.99 6.59 -1.80
N VAL A 138 -3.71 6.80 -2.14
CA VAL A 138 -3.08 8.12 -2.04
C VAL A 138 -3.71 9.16 -2.96
N ASN A 139 -4.26 8.74 -4.11
CA ASN A 139 -4.89 9.67 -5.06
C ASN A 139 -6.24 10.23 -4.56
N SER A 140 -6.82 9.66 -3.51
CA SER A 140 -8.03 10.20 -2.87
C SER A 140 -7.72 11.23 -1.78
N TYR A 141 -6.44 11.55 -1.54
CA TYR A 141 -6.05 12.60 -0.60
C TYR A 141 -6.75 13.93 -0.89
N GLY A 142 -7.26 14.56 0.17
CA GLY A 142 -7.94 15.86 0.14
C GLY A 142 -9.42 15.80 -0.24
N LYS A 143 -9.92 14.67 -0.77
CA LYS A 143 -11.33 14.53 -1.21
C LYS A 143 -12.32 14.51 -0.04
N ASP A 144 -11.88 14.14 1.17
CA ASP A 144 -12.70 14.05 2.37
C ASP A 144 -12.81 15.35 3.17
N ASN A 145 -11.90 16.30 2.97
CA ASN A 145 -11.77 17.47 3.84
C ASN A 145 -11.61 18.83 3.12
N ASN A 146 -11.74 18.88 1.78
CA ASN A 146 -11.56 20.09 0.97
C ASN A 146 -10.21 20.81 1.17
N ASP A 147 -9.19 20.09 1.63
CA ASP A 147 -7.79 20.55 1.57
C ASP A 147 -7.31 20.48 0.10
N ILE A 148 -6.01 20.60 -0.13
CA ILE A 148 -5.42 20.45 -1.46
C ILE A 148 -5.52 19.00 -1.96
N SER A 149 -5.55 18.83 -3.29
CA SER A 149 -5.49 17.53 -3.94
C SER A 149 -4.14 16.84 -3.77
N PHE A 150 -4.08 15.54 -4.04
CA PHE A 150 -2.83 14.77 -3.99
C PHE A 150 -1.72 15.35 -4.89
N ILE A 151 -2.07 15.81 -6.10
CA ILE A 151 -1.09 16.37 -7.03
C ILE A 151 -0.55 17.73 -6.57
N GLU A 152 -1.40 18.57 -5.98
CA GLU A 152 -0.97 19.83 -5.35
C GLU A 152 -0.10 19.58 -4.12
N LEU A 153 -0.38 18.52 -3.36
CA LEU A 153 0.50 18.08 -2.27
C LEU A 153 1.88 17.67 -2.81
N LEU A 154 1.94 16.88 -3.89
CA LEU A 154 3.20 16.51 -4.53
C LEU A 154 3.98 17.74 -5.02
N GLU A 155 3.31 18.71 -5.63
CA GLU A 155 3.90 20.00 -6.06
C GLU A 155 4.51 20.74 -4.87
N LYS A 156 3.78 20.87 -3.75
CA LYS A 156 4.32 21.51 -2.54
C LYS A 156 5.51 20.77 -1.95
N ILE A 157 5.48 19.44 -1.92
CA ILE A 157 6.60 18.63 -1.40
C ILE A 157 7.81 18.72 -2.34
N ASN A 158 7.59 18.81 -3.65
CA ASN A 158 8.64 18.98 -4.64
C ASN A 158 9.45 20.28 -4.41
N ASP A 159 8.87 21.29 -3.78
CA ASP A 159 9.57 22.54 -3.49
C ASP A 159 10.39 22.50 -2.18
N ILE A 160 10.22 21.48 -1.34
CA ILE A 160 10.93 21.36 -0.06
C ILE A 160 12.42 21.08 -0.30
N GLU A 161 13.29 21.95 0.21
CA GLU A 161 14.74 21.79 0.15
C GLU A 161 15.21 20.56 0.96
N GLY A 162 16.35 19.97 0.62
CA GLY A 162 16.85 18.74 1.24
C GLY A 162 16.24 17.46 0.69
N ILE A 163 14.93 17.45 0.40
CA ILE A 163 14.28 16.32 -0.27
C ILE A 163 14.79 16.18 -1.72
N LYS A 164 15.15 14.95 -2.09
CA LYS A 164 15.60 14.57 -3.43
C LYS A 164 14.58 13.67 -4.12
N TRP A 165 14.02 12.71 -3.40
CA TRP A 165 13.09 11.71 -3.94
C TRP A 165 11.77 11.67 -3.20
N ILE A 166 10.68 11.72 -3.96
CA ILE A 166 9.31 11.59 -3.49
C ILE A 166 8.75 10.33 -4.15
N ARG A 167 8.39 9.35 -3.33
CA ARG A 167 7.73 8.12 -3.75
C ARG A 167 6.36 8.04 -3.14
N PHE A 168 5.48 7.35 -3.84
CA PHE A 168 4.18 6.95 -3.33
C PHE A 168 3.83 5.61 -3.94
N ILE A 169 3.03 4.84 -3.21
CA ILE A 169 2.47 3.57 -3.65
C ILE A 169 0.96 3.60 -3.45
N THR A 170 0.26 2.54 -3.85
CA THR A 170 -1.20 2.39 -3.67
C THR A 170 -2.04 3.40 -4.46
N SER A 171 -1.66 3.63 -5.72
CA SER A 171 -2.46 4.49 -6.60
C SER A 171 -3.65 3.73 -7.17
N HIS A 172 -4.84 4.31 -7.17
CA HIS A 172 -6.02 3.65 -7.76
C HIS A 172 -6.26 4.15 -9.19
N PRO A 173 -6.30 3.29 -10.24
CA PRO A 173 -6.43 3.73 -11.63
C PRO A 173 -7.64 4.63 -11.93
N LYS A 174 -8.77 4.44 -11.21
CA LYS A 174 -9.94 5.34 -11.31
C LYS A 174 -9.61 6.82 -11.04
N ASP A 175 -8.63 7.09 -10.19
CA ASP A 175 -8.26 8.42 -9.68
C ASP A 175 -7.04 8.97 -10.43
N PHE A 176 -6.68 8.36 -11.55
CA PHE A 176 -5.52 8.71 -12.36
C PHE A 176 -5.97 8.96 -13.79
N ASN A 177 -5.37 9.95 -14.44
CA ASN A 177 -5.68 10.35 -15.81
C ASN A 177 -4.47 11.06 -16.44
N GLU A 178 -4.58 11.40 -17.73
CA GLU A 178 -3.51 12.05 -18.48
C GLU A 178 -3.08 13.41 -17.87
N GLU A 179 -4.02 14.19 -17.33
CA GLU A 179 -3.71 15.49 -16.70
C GLU A 179 -2.81 15.33 -15.47
N ILE A 180 -3.12 14.36 -14.61
CA ILE A 180 -2.29 14.04 -13.44
C ILE A 180 -0.89 13.58 -13.88
N VAL A 181 -0.82 12.73 -14.92
CA VAL A 181 0.48 12.30 -15.48
C VAL A 181 1.30 13.48 -15.99
N LYS A 182 0.68 14.39 -16.75
CA LYS A 182 1.33 15.61 -17.26
C LYS A 182 1.87 16.48 -16.13
N ARG A 183 1.12 16.64 -15.04
CA ARG A 183 1.59 17.41 -13.88
C ARG A 183 2.76 16.72 -13.20
N ILE A 184 2.66 15.41 -12.96
CA ILE A 184 3.75 14.61 -12.35
C ILE A 184 5.03 14.68 -13.19
N SER A 185 4.94 14.67 -14.52
CA SER A 185 6.12 14.71 -15.40
C SER A 185 6.95 15.98 -15.24
N THR A 186 6.36 17.07 -14.72
CA THR A 186 7.07 18.32 -14.42
C THR A 186 7.79 18.31 -13.07
N LEU A 187 7.48 17.34 -12.19
CA LEU A 187 8.00 17.28 -10.82
C LEU A 187 9.31 16.50 -10.75
N LYS A 188 10.43 17.24 -10.72
CA LYS A 188 11.78 16.67 -10.78
C LYS A 188 12.14 15.73 -9.61
N LYS A 189 11.51 15.92 -8.44
CA LYS A 189 11.79 15.07 -7.26
C LYS A 189 10.86 13.87 -7.16
N VAL A 190 9.77 13.81 -7.94
CA VAL A 190 8.89 12.65 -7.94
C VAL A 190 9.56 11.54 -8.75
N CYS A 191 9.78 10.40 -8.10
CA CYS A 191 10.40 9.26 -8.75
C CYS A 191 9.52 8.74 -9.89
N LYS A 192 10.14 8.32 -10.99
CA LYS A 192 9.47 7.80 -12.19
C LYS A 192 9.03 6.33 -12.01
N HIS A 193 8.42 6.04 -10.87
CA HIS A 193 7.95 4.71 -10.50
C HIS A 193 6.46 4.79 -10.15
N PHE A 194 5.63 4.14 -10.96
CA PHE A 194 4.18 4.16 -10.84
C PHE A 194 3.69 2.78 -10.42
N HIS A 195 3.19 2.66 -9.19
CA HIS A 195 2.47 1.47 -8.75
C HIS A 195 0.98 1.61 -8.99
N LEU A 196 0.47 0.99 -10.05
CA LEU A 196 -0.92 1.08 -10.50
C LEU A 196 -1.57 -0.31 -10.53
N PRO A 197 -2.19 -0.77 -9.44
CA PRO A 197 -2.82 -2.08 -9.37
C PRO A 197 -4.01 -2.20 -10.33
N VAL A 198 -3.89 -3.02 -11.37
CA VAL A 198 -4.99 -3.28 -12.31
C VAL A 198 -5.94 -4.35 -11.80
N GLN A 199 -5.41 -5.31 -11.04
CA GLN A 199 -6.09 -6.46 -10.43
C GLN A 199 -6.52 -7.55 -11.42
N SER A 200 -7.06 -7.21 -12.58
CA SER A 200 -7.40 -8.14 -13.66
C SER A 200 -7.37 -7.42 -15.02
N GLY A 201 -7.08 -8.16 -16.10
CA GLY A 201 -7.20 -7.64 -17.47
C GLY A 201 -8.56 -7.90 -18.13
N SER A 202 -9.56 -8.38 -17.38
CA SER A 202 -10.93 -8.54 -17.89
C SER A 202 -11.86 -7.48 -17.31
N ASP A 203 -12.53 -6.72 -18.18
CA ASP A 203 -13.55 -5.74 -17.77
C ASP A 203 -14.71 -6.39 -17.01
N ARG A 204 -15.04 -7.64 -17.32
CA ARG A 204 -16.07 -8.40 -16.61
C ARG A 204 -15.66 -8.65 -15.16
N ILE A 205 -14.42 -9.09 -14.95
CA ILE A 205 -13.87 -9.34 -13.61
C ILE A 205 -13.63 -8.03 -12.87
N LEU A 206 -13.11 -6.98 -13.53
CA LEU A 206 -12.99 -5.64 -12.96
C LEU A 206 -14.33 -5.12 -12.44
N LYS A 207 -15.42 -5.31 -13.20
CA LYS A 207 -16.78 -4.95 -12.77
C LYS A 207 -17.22 -5.75 -11.53
N LEU A 208 -16.99 -7.06 -11.49
CA LEU A 208 -17.29 -7.90 -10.30
C LEU A 208 -16.42 -7.53 -9.09
N MET A 209 -15.18 -7.12 -9.33
CA MET A 209 -14.26 -6.55 -8.33
C MET A 209 -14.70 -5.16 -7.84
N ASN A 210 -15.75 -4.59 -8.42
CA ASN A 210 -16.24 -3.22 -8.19
C ASN A 210 -15.17 -2.16 -8.51
N ARG A 211 -14.32 -2.41 -9.52
CA ARG A 211 -13.37 -1.44 -10.06
C ARG A 211 -14.14 -0.47 -10.95
N LYS A 212 -13.96 0.83 -10.72
CA LYS A 212 -14.69 1.91 -11.40
C LYS A 212 -13.95 2.41 -12.64
N TYR A 213 -13.37 1.49 -13.41
CA TYR A 213 -12.61 1.75 -14.63
C TYR A 213 -12.58 0.49 -15.51
N THR A 214 -12.20 0.66 -16.77
CA THR A 214 -12.01 -0.43 -17.76
C THR A 214 -10.53 -0.62 -18.08
N VAL A 215 -10.21 -1.70 -18.79
CA VAL A 215 -8.88 -1.96 -19.35
C VAL A 215 -8.48 -0.86 -20.33
N GLU A 216 -9.41 -0.35 -21.14
CA GLU A 216 -9.17 0.77 -22.05
C GLU A 216 -8.68 2.02 -21.29
N HIS A 217 -9.41 2.46 -20.26
CA HIS A 217 -8.99 3.59 -19.40
C HIS A 217 -7.63 3.34 -18.75
N TYR A 218 -7.36 2.10 -18.34
CA TYR A 218 -6.07 1.72 -17.79
C TYR A 218 -4.96 1.87 -18.84
N MET A 219 -5.19 1.41 -20.07
CA MET A 219 -4.23 1.54 -21.17
C MET A 219 -3.98 3.00 -21.57
N ASP A 220 -5.00 3.86 -21.49
CA ASP A 220 -4.83 5.31 -21.71
C ASP A 220 -3.87 5.93 -20.68
N ILE A 221 -4.01 5.55 -19.40
CA ILE A 221 -3.07 5.95 -18.34
C ILE A 221 -1.65 5.48 -18.65
N ILE A 222 -1.49 4.20 -19.03
CA ILE A 222 -0.18 3.61 -19.35
C ILE A 222 0.44 4.34 -20.55
N GLY A 223 -0.35 4.61 -21.59
CA GLY A 223 0.05 5.39 -22.75
C GLY A 223 0.54 6.77 -22.35
N ALA A 224 -0.23 7.49 -21.54
CA ALA A 224 0.15 8.80 -21.02
C ALA A 224 1.47 8.75 -20.25
N ILE A 225 1.65 7.78 -19.33
CA ILE A 225 2.90 7.64 -18.57
C ILE A 225 4.08 7.45 -19.51
N ARG A 226 3.98 6.53 -20.47
CA ARG A 226 5.06 6.25 -21.43
C ARG A 226 5.37 7.45 -22.32
N THR A 227 4.37 8.25 -22.68
CA THR A 227 4.53 9.45 -23.51
C THR A 227 5.17 10.60 -22.75
N TYR A 228 4.67 10.95 -21.56
CA TYR A 228 5.13 12.13 -20.82
C TYR A 228 6.31 11.87 -19.90
N ILE A 229 6.52 10.60 -19.51
CA ILE A 229 7.60 10.19 -18.60
C ILE A 229 8.31 8.95 -19.19
N PRO A 230 9.05 9.12 -20.31
CA PRO A 230 9.78 8.02 -20.92
C PRO A 230 10.75 7.36 -19.94
N GLY A 231 10.78 6.02 -19.94
CA GLY A 231 11.58 5.23 -19.01
C GLY A 231 11.00 5.13 -17.60
N ALA A 232 9.73 5.52 -17.37
CA ALA A 232 9.06 5.25 -16.12
C ALA A 232 8.88 3.74 -15.89
N SER A 233 9.16 3.32 -14.66
CA SER A 233 8.87 1.97 -14.18
C SER A 233 7.41 1.88 -13.78
N ILE A 234 6.73 0.81 -14.19
CA ILE A 234 5.32 0.57 -13.95
C ILE A 234 5.18 -0.76 -13.21
N GLY A 235 4.77 -0.67 -11.95
CA GLY A 235 4.41 -1.78 -11.10
C GLY A 235 2.89 -1.99 -11.05
N THR A 236 2.44 -3.21 -10.80
CA THR A 236 1.00 -3.50 -10.62
C THR A 236 0.73 -4.58 -9.57
N ASP A 237 -0.55 -4.78 -9.25
CA ASP A 237 -1.02 -5.97 -8.52
C ASP A 237 -2.05 -6.70 -9.39
N ILE A 238 -2.01 -8.03 -9.38
CA ILE A 238 -2.93 -8.91 -10.11
C ILE A 238 -3.45 -10.00 -9.17
N ILE A 239 -4.76 -10.24 -9.21
CA ILE A 239 -5.43 -11.30 -8.46
C ILE A 239 -5.97 -12.32 -9.47
N VAL A 240 -5.54 -13.58 -9.33
CA VAL A 240 -6.07 -14.71 -10.12
C VAL A 240 -6.98 -15.59 -9.25
N GLY A 241 -7.86 -16.35 -9.88
CA GLY A 241 -8.80 -17.22 -9.19
C GLY A 241 -9.93 -16.45 -8.50
N PHE A 242 -10.20 -15.21 -8.94
CA PHE A 242 -11.33 -14.45 -8.44
C PHE A 242 -12.64 -15.18 -8.76
N PRO A 243 -13.68 -15.14 -7.89
CA PRO A 243 -14.93 -15.84 -8.14
C PRO A 243 -15.55 -15.46 -9.50
N SER A 244 -16.05 -16.49 -10.19
CA SER A 244 -16.55 -16.49 -11.55
C SER A 244 -15.52 -16.25 -12.66
N GLU A 245 -14.20 -16.17 -12.41
CA GLU A 245 -13.16 -15.98 -13.45
C GLU A 245 -13.06 -17.16 -14.45
N SER A 246 -13.40 -16.91 -15.71
CA SER A 246 -13.33 -17.91 -16.79
C SER A 246 -11.90 -18.03 -17.36
N GLU A 247 -11.69 -18.95 -18.29
CA GLU A 247 -10.39 -19.03 -18.99
C GLU A 247 -10.16 -17.79 -19.86
N GLU A 248 -11.19 -17.30 -20.54
CA GLU A 248 -11.11 -16.11 -21.39
C GLU A 248 -10.76 -14.84 -20.60
N ASP A 249 -11.27 -14.67 -19.37
CA ASP A 249 -10.88 -13.52 -18.54
C ASP A 249 -9.43 -13.58 -18.08
N TYR A 250 -8.94 -14.81 -17.83
CA TYR A 250 -7.57 -15.03 -17.43
C TYR A 250 -6.63 -14.80 -18.62
N ASP A 251 -7.01 -15.24 -19.82
CA ASP A 251 -6.26 -14.97 -21.04
C ASP A 251 -6.18 -13.46 -21.33
N GLN A 252 -7.29 -12.72 -21.17
CA GLN A 252 -7.28 -11.25 -21.25
C GLN A 252 -6.32 -10.60 -20.22
N THR A 253 -6.19 -11.21 -19.04
CA THR A 253 -5.21 -10.76 -18.03
C THR A 253 -3.78 -10.98 -18.49
N LEU A 254 -3.48 -12.12 -19.12
CA LEU A 254 -2.16 -12.38 -19.71
C LEU A 254 -1.87 -11.46 -20.89
N ASP A 255 -2.84 -11.20 -21.75
CA ASP A 255 -2.72 -10.28 -22.88
C ASP A 255 -2.41 -8.85 -22.42
N LEU A 256 -3.07 -8.40 -21.35
CA LEU A 256 -2.76 -7.11 -20.75
C LEU A 256 -1.32 -7.04 -20.22
N VAL A 257 -0.87 -8.08 -19.51
CA VAL A 257 0.51 -8.15 -19.00
C VAL A 257 1.53 -8.13 -20.15
N MET A 258 1.27 -8.86 -21.23
CA MET A 258 2.12 -8.84 -22.43
C MET A 258 2.11 -7.49 -23.16
N SER A 259 1.00 -6.75 -23.09
CA SER A 259 0.86 -5.43 -23.73
C SER A 259 1.55 -4.32 -22.91
N VAL A 260 1.41 -4.38 -21.59
CA VAL A 260 1.95 -3.35 -20.68
C VAL A 260 3.39 -3.62 -20.28
N LEU A 261 3.87 -4.86 -20.33
CA LEU A 261 5.25 -5.20 -19.99
C LEU A 261 5.69 -4.57 -18.65
N PHE A 262 4.95 -4.89 -17.59
CA PHE A 262 5.19 -4.36 -16.24
C PHE A 262 6.62 -4.62 -15.79
N ASP A 263 7.25 -3.65 -15.12
CA ASP A 263 8.58 -3.80 -14.53
C ASP A 263 8.54 -4.77 -13.35
N ASP A 264 7.48 -4.68 -12.54
CA ASP A 264 7.19 -5.59 -11.44
C ASP A 264 5.67 -5.81 -11.32
N ALA A 265 5.29 -6.97 -10.80
CA ALA A 265 3.89 -7.25 -10.49
C ALA A 265 3.77 -8.10 -9.22
N PHE A 266 3.02 -7.60 -8.24
CA PHE A 266 2.60 -8.42 -7.11
C PHE A 266 1.41 -9.27 -7.52
N THR A 267 1.57 -10.58 -7.45
CA THR A 267 0.56 -11.52 -7.92
C THR A 267 0.01 -12.32 -6.75
N TYR A 268 -1.31 -12.47 -6.70
CA TYR A 268 -2.01 -13.09 -5.59
C TYR A 268 -3.04 -14.10 -6.10
N ILE A 269 -3.20 -15.21 -5.37
CA ILE A 269 -4.41 -16.01 -5.48
C ILE A 269 -5.49 -15.32 -4.63
N TYR A 270 -6.69 -15.17 -5.18
CA TYR A 270 -7.83 -14.68 -4.42
C TYR A 270 -8.03 -15.50 -3.14
N SER A 271 -8.15 -14.81 -2.02
CA SER A 271 -8.33 -15.41 -0.70
C SER A 271 -9.52 -14.75 -0.03
N GLU A 272 -10.55 -15.55 0.22
CA GLU A 272 -11.77 -15.07 0.86
C GLU A 272 -11.49 -14.60 2.28
N ARG A 273 -11.99 -13.41 2.62
CA ARG A 273 -11.94 -12.89 3.99
C ARG A 273 -13.33 -12.56 4.52
N GLN A 274 -13.37 -12.32 5.83
CA GLN A 274 -14.57 -11.85 6.49
C GLN A 274 -14.92 -10.45 5.94
N PHE A 275 -16.21 -10.18 5.71
CA PHE A 275 -16.77 -8.91 5.20
C PHE A 275 -16.60 -8.60 3.71
N GLU A 276 -15.86 -9.40 2.95
CA GLU A 276 -15.71 -9.20 1.50
C GLU A 276 -16.99 -9.57 0.74
N LYS A 277 -17.42 -8.71 -0.20
CA LYS A 277 -18.60 -8.98 -1.04
C LYS A 277 -18.36 -10.09 -2.05
N ALA A 278 -17.11 -10.27 -2.50
CA ALA A 278 -16.74 -11.33 -3.43
C ALA A 278 -16.95 -12.73 -2.83
N ARG A 279 -16.99 -12.84 -1.49
CA ARG A 279 -17.32 -14.08 -0.80
C ARG A 279 -18.71 -14.62 -1.16
N ASP A 280 -19.66 -13.74 -1.46
CA ASP A 280 -21.04 -14.13 -1.76
C ASP A 280 -21.24 -14.63 -3.21
N ILE A 281 -20.22 -14.52 -4.07
CA ILE A 281 -20.27 -15.00 -5.45
C ILE A 281 -20.12 -16.53 -5.46
N PRO A 282 -21.12 -17.32 -5.94
CA PRO A 282 -21.11 -18.78 -5.81
C PRO A 282 -20.05 -19.49 -6.64
N GLU A 283 -19.69 -18.98 -7.82
CA GLU A 283 -18.81 -19.69 -8.76
C GLU A 283 -17.34 -19.60 -8.34
N LYS A 284 -16.95 -20.36 -7.31
CA LYS A 284 -15.56 -20.39 -6.83
C LYS A 284 -14.66 -21.12 -7.82
N ILE A 285 -13.42 -20.65 -7.94
CA ILE A 285 -12.40 -21.28 -8.77
C ILE A 285 -11.70 -22.38 -7.95
N PRO A 286 -11.60 -23.61 -8.47
CA PRO A 286 -10.84 -24.68 -7.83
C PRO A 286 -9.40 -24.26 -7.51
N PRO A 287 -8.87 -24.61 -6.32
CA PRO A 287 -7.50 -24.24 -5.93
C PRO A 287 -6.42 -24.63 -6.94
N GLU A 288 -6.59 -25.78 -7.62
CA GLU A 288 -5.68 -26.30 -8.63
C GLU A 288 -5.64 -25.40 -9.87
N ILE A 289 -6.78 -24.83 -10.28
CA ILE A 289 -6.86 -23.88 -11.40
C ILE A 289 -6.19 -22.56 -10.98
N SER A 290 -6.52 -22.03 -9.81
CA SER A 290 -5.89 -20.80 -9.28
C SER A 290 -4.38 -20.95 -9.14
N LYS A 291 -3.91 -22.13 -8.70
CA LYS A 291 -2.49 -22.47 -8.60
C LYS A 291 -1.81 -22.48 -9.98
N LYS A 292 -2.42 -23.14 -10.97
CA LYS A 292 -1.89 -23.15 -12.34
C LYS A 292 -1.82 -21.73 -12.91
N ARG A 293 -2.87 -20.94 -12.74
CA ARG A 293 -2.94 -19.53 -13.18
C ARG A 293 -1.83 -18.69 -12.55
N ILE A 294 -1.67 -18.73 -11.23
CA ILE A 294 -0.62 -17.92 -10.58
C ILE A 294 0.79 -18.33 -11.03
N GLU A 295 1.04 -19.63 -11.21
CA GLU A 295 2.35 -20.12 -11.67
C GLU A 295 2.65 -19.64 -13.10
N THR A 296 1.68 -19.73 -14.01
CA THR A 296 1.82 -19.21 -15.38
C THR A 296 2.05 -17.70 -15.39
N LEU A 297 1.29 -16.94 -14.62
CA LEU A 297 1.43 -15.48 -14.52
C LEU A 297 2.80 -15.07 -13.94
N ILE A 298 3.27 -15.74 -12.88
CA ILE A 298 4.60 -15.49 -12.30
C ILE A 298 5.69 -15.77 -13.33
N MET A 299 5.59 -16.86 -14.09
CA MET A 299 6.59 -17.19 -15.10
C MET A 299 6.63 -16.15 -16.23
N LEU A 300 5.46 -15.69 -16.69
CA LEU A 300 5.37 -14.61 -17.66
C LEU A 300 6.00 -13.31 -17.13
N GLN A 301 5.62 -12.88 -15.93
CA GLN A 301 6.15 -11.65 -15.33
C GLN A 301 7.67 -11.75 -15.11
N ARG A 302 8.18 -12.89 -14.65
CA ARG A 302 9.64 -13.09 -14.47
C ARG A 302 10.40 -12.95 -15.78
N ARG A 303 9.87 -13.47 -16.88
CA ARG A 303 10.47 -13.31 -18.21
C ARG A 303 10.53 -11.82 -18.59
N ILE A 304 9.41 -11.11 -18.46
CA ILE A 304 9.31 -9.68 -18.76
C ILE A 304 10.30 -8.87 -17.89
N SER A 305 10.27 -9.05 -16.57
CA SER A 305 11.18 -8.34 -15.66
C SER A 305 12.65 -8.65 -15.97
N TYR A 306 12.99 -9.89 -16.37
CA TYR A 306 14.35 -10.24 -16.78
C TYR A 306 14.77 -9.51 -18.06
N GLU A 307 13.89 -9.49 -19.08
CA GLU A 307 14.14 -8.78 -20.34
C GLU A 307 14.35 -7.28 -20.08
N LYS A 308 13.47 -6.62 -19.32
CA LYS A 308 13.59 -5.20 -18.97
C LYS A 308 14.83 -4.87 -18.15
N ASN A 309 15.15 -5.68 -17.14
CA ASN A 309 16.37 -5.49 -16.35
C ASN A 309 17.64 -5.69 -17.19
N THR A 310 17.59 -6.54 -18.23
CA THR A 310 18.71 -6.75 -19.14
C THR A 310 18.93 -5.54 -20.04
N GLU A 311 17.86 -4.86 -20.47
CA GLU A 311 17.94 -3.61 -21.25
C GLU A 311 18.62 -2.47 -20.48
N GLU A 312 18.64 -2.53 -19.15
CA GLU A 312 19.31 -1.56 -18.29
C GLU A 312 20.83 -1.78 -18.20
N ILE A 313 21.36 -2.89 -18.72
CA ILE A 313 22.81 -3.16 -18.70
C ILE A 313 23.53 -2.15 -19.62
N GLY A 314 24.50 -1.44 -19.05
CA GLY A 314 25.28 -0.44 -19.76
C GLY A 314 24.64 0.95 -19.80
N THR A 315 23.50 1.16 -19.14
CA THR A 315 22.90 2.48 -18.96
C THR A 315 23.49 3.21 -17.75
N GLU A 316 23.54 4.54 -17.81
CA GLU A 316 23.90 5.38 -16.67
C GLU A 316 22.63 5.83 -15.93
N LYS A 317 22.61 5.64 -14.61
CA LYS A 317 21.47 5.99 -13.76
C LYS A 317 21.91 6.78 -12.55
N THR A 318 21.06 7.71 -12.12
CA THR A 318 21.20 8.31 -10.79
C THR A 318 20.79 7.30 -9.75
N ALA A 319 21.66 7.09 -8.76
CA ALA A 319 21.42 6.16 -7.67
C ALA A 319 21.56 6.84 -6.31
N LEU A 320 20.77 6.37 -5.35
CA LEU A 320 20.85 6.75 -3.95
C LEU A 320 21.53 5.63 -3.18
N THR A 321 22.60 5.97 -2.46
CA THR A 321 23.31 5.06 -1.58
C THR A 321 22.50 4.81 -0.30
N ILE A 322 22.26 3.55 0.02
CA ILE A 322 21.44 3.13 1.17
C ILE A 322 22.27 2.57 2.33
N GLY A 323 23.53 2.19 2.07
CA GLY A 323 24.46 1.68 3.07
C GLY A 323 25.59 0.87 2.43
N GLU A 324 26.45 0.30 3.26
CA GLU A 324 27.50 -0.62 2.82
C GLU A 324 26.94 -2.03 2.63
N SER A 325 27.52 -2.81 1.71
CA SER A 325 27.17 -4.21 1.53
C SER A 325 27.61 -5.04 2.74
N LYS A 326 26.70 -5.88 3.25
CA LYS A 326 27.00 -6.81 4.35
C LYS A 326 28.03 -7.88 3.98
N LYS A 327 28.21 -8.14 2.67
CA LYS A 327 29.11 -9.18 2.16
C LYS A 327 30.49 -8.60 1.85
N ASP A 328 30.54 -7.37 1.36
CA ASP A 328 31.78 -6.67 1.00
C ASP A 328 31.68 -5.19 1.39
N PRO A 329 32.35 -4.75 2.47
CA PRO A 329 32.34 -3.36 2.90
C PRO A 329 32.92 -2.34 1.88
N SER A 330 33.62 -2.80 0.84
CA SER A 330 34.11 -1.93 -0.24
C SER A 330 33.03 -1.60 -1.28
N GLU A 331 31.90 -2.32 -1.25
CA GLU A 331 30.76 -2.09 -2.12
C GLU A 331 29.64 -1.33 -1.40
N MET A 332 28.97 -0.44 -2.14
CA MET A 332 27.81 0.28 -1.66
C MET A 332 26.53 -0.37 -2.15
N LEU A 333 25.56 -0.53 -1.25
CA LEU A 333 24.17 -0.79 -1.62
C LEU A 333 23.56 0.50 -2.14
N CYS A 334 22.98 0.42 -3.33
CA CYS A 334 22.36 1.55 -4.01
C CYS A 334 20.98 1.14 -4.55
N LYS A 335 20.15 2.14 -4.83
CA LYS A 335 18.89 1.98 -5.57
C LYS A 335 18.69 3.15 -6.52
N THR A 336 17.89 2.96 -7.57
CA THR A 336 17.60 3.94 -8.62
C THR A 336 16.26 4.63 -8.42
N GLU A 337 15.97 5.66 -9.22
CA GLU A 337 14.68 6.39 -9.19
C GLU A 337 13.48 5.52 -9.63
N THR A 338 13.70 4.63 -10.60
CA THR A 338 12.72 3.70 -11.17
C THR A 338 12.64 2.38 -10.44
#